data_AF-A0A4Z1IXT8-F1
#
_entry.id   AF-A0A4Z1IXT8-F1
#
_cell.length_a   1.000
_cell.length_b   1.000
_cell.length_c   1.000
_cell.angle_alpha   90.00
_cell.angle_beta   90.00
_cell.angle_gamma   90.00
#
_symmetry.space_group_name_H-M   'P 1'
#
loop_
_entity.id
_entity.type
_entity.pdbx_description
1 polymer ?
#
loop_
_entity_poly.entity_id
_entity_poly.type
_entity_poly.pdbx_seq_one_letter_code
_entity_poly.pdbx_strand_id
1 'polypeptide(L)'
;MCWSHNYYIYNLKFKLSPALQEALNKLGYRTYHCRVAAPTEGHIPLWLEGFDAKLNGNAKSFGREEFDKILTGFSATTDMPAVNFSEELLIAYPDAKVILITRDPDKWIASVERSIYAIIYS
;
A
#
# COMPACT_ATOMS: atom_id res chain seq x y z
N MET A 1 -2.16 15.75 23.77
CA MET A 1 -0.83 15.37 23.26
C MET A 1 -0.96 15.23 21.75
N CYS A 2 -0.28 16.10 21.02
CA CYS A 2 -0.33 16.18 19.56
C CYS A 2 0.49 15.02 18.97
N TRP A 3 -0.16 14.04 18.34
CA TRP A 3 0.53 12.93 17.68
C TRP A 3 0.82 13.30 16.23
N SER A 4 2.06 13.69 15.94
CA SER A 4 2.60 13.79 14.58
C SER A 4 2.78 12.38 14.02
N HIS A 5 1.75 11.87 13.34
CA HIS A 5 1.82 10.60 12.65
C HIS A 5 2.62 10.78 11.36
N ASN A 6 3.87 10.30 11.35
CA ASN A 6 4.65 10.16 10.13
C ASN A 6 4.11 8.93 9.38
N TYR A 7 3.39 9.15 8.29
CA TYR A 7 2.99 8.09 7.38
C TYR A 7 4.16 7.85 6.40
N TYR A 8 4.38 6.62 5.94
CA TYR A 8 5.41 6.33 4.94
C TYR A 8 4.75 5.62 3.76
N ILE A 9 4.94 6.16 2.56
CA ILE A 9 4.28 5.71 1.34
C ILE A 9 5.36 5.19 0.40
N TYR A 10 5.28 3.93 0.01
CA TYR A 10 6.31 3.28 -0.80
C TYR A 10 5.79 3.02 -2.22
N ASN A 11 6.35 3.71 -3.21
CA ASN A 11 6.14 3.40 -4.62
C ASN A 11 7.06 2.24 -5.01
N LEU A 12 6.50 1.13 -5.51
CA LEU A 12 7.20 -0.10 -5.85
C LEU A 12 7.04 -0.39 -7.34
N LYS A 13 8.15 -0.67 -8.02
CA LYS A 13 8.14 -1.67 -9.09
C LYS A 13 8.10 -3.06 -8.43
N PHE A 14 6.91 -3.37 -7.90
CA PHE A 14 6.32 -4.62 -7.40
C PHE A 14 7.23 -5.73 -6.84
N LYS A 15 7.98 -5.50 -5.76
CA LYS A 15 8.37 -6.65 -4.93
C LYS A 15 7.23 -6.98 -3.97
N LEU A 16 6.41 -7.99 -4.28
CA LEU A 16 5.39 -8.61 -3.41
C LEU A 16 5.97 -9.36 -2.18
N SER A 17 7.21 -9.02 -1.81
CA SER A 17 7.94 -9.73 -0.78
C SER A 17 7.65 -9.09 0.57
N PRO A 18 7.24 -9.89 1.59
CA PRO A 18 6.99 -9.38 2.93
C PRO A 18 8.26 -8.84 3.60
N ALA A 19 9.43 -9.03 3.00
CA ALA A 19 10.72 -8.63 3.57
C ALA A 19 10.79 -7.13 3.93
N LEU A 20 10.18 -6.24 3.12
CA LEU A 20 10.14 -4.82 3.46
C LEU A 20 9.23 -4.55 4.67
N GLN A 21 8.04 -5.17 4.69
CA GLN A 21 7.12 -5.10 5.82
C GLN A 21 7.81 -5.57 7.12
N GLU A 22 8.49 -6.72 7.06
CA GLU A 22 9.22 -7.29 8.20
C GLU A 22 10.36 -6.39 8.67
N ALA A 23 11.14 -5.83 7.75
CA ALA A 23 12.24 -4.92 8.09
C ALA A 23 11.73 -3.65 8.78
N LEU A 24 10.66 -3.05 8.26
CA LEU A 24 10.05 -1.87 8.87
C LEU A 24 9.44 -2.18 10.24
N ASN A 25 8.80 -3.34 10.38
CA ASN A 25 8.29 -3.79 11.68
C ASN A 25 9.40 -3.99 12.70
N LYS A 26 10.56 -4.54 12.30
CA LYS A 26 11.75 -4.64 13.17
C LYS A 26 12.31 -3.28 13.60
N LEU A 27 12.16 -2.25 12.76
CA LEU A 27 12.53 -0.87 13.09
C LEU A 27 11.48 -0.14 13.95
N GLY A 28 10.40 -0.81 14.35
CA GLY A 28 9.37 -0.27 15.23
C GLY A 28 8.17 0.36 14.51
N TYR A 29 8.11 0.30 13.18
CA TYR A 29 6.94 0.77 12.44
C TYR A 29 5.82 -0.26 12.46
N ARG A 30 4.55 0.21 12.46
CA ARG A 30 3.39 -0.64 12.19
C ARG A 30 3.07 -0.57 10.70
N THR A 31 3.42 -1.64 9.96
CA THR A 31 3.40 -1.60 8.49
C THR A 31 2.18 -2.31 7.89
N TYR A 32 1.36 -1.55 7.17
CA TYR A 32 0.26 -2.05 6.34
C TYR A 32 0.79 -2.75 5.09
N HIS A 33 0.17 -3.86 4.69
CA HIS A 33 0.57 -4.72 3.58
C HIS A 33 -0.64 -5.54 3.09
N CYS A 34 -0.57 -6.17 1.91
CA CYS A 34 -1.66 -7.01 1.38
C CYS A 34 -2.10 -8.12 2.37
N ARG A 35 -1.15 -8.62 3.16
CA ARG A 35 -1.34 -9.62 4.24
C ARG A 35 -2.18 -9.11 5.41
N VAL A 36 -2.23 -7.79 5.62
CA VAL A 36 -3.10 -7.13 6.59
C VAL A 36 -4.42 -6.80 5.92
N ALA A 37 -4.39 -6.30 4.69
CA ALA A 37 -5.59 -5.90 3.95
C ALA A 37 -6.57 -7.06 3.75
N ALA A 38 -6.09 -8.22 3.28
CA ALA A 38 -6.94 -9.35 2.91
C ALA A 38 -7.79 -9.92 4.06
N PRO A 39 -7.25 -10.16 5.28
CA PRO A 39 -8.04 -10.70 6.38
C PRO A 39 -8.78 -9.64 7.21
N THR A 40 -8.53 -8.34 7.02
CA THR A 40 -9.16 -7.31 7.86
C THR A 40 -10.53 -6.94 7.30
N GLU A 41 -11.57 -7.20 8.10
CA GLU A 41 -12.95 -6.87 7.75
C GLU A 41 -13.11 -5.38 7.44
N GLY A 42 -13.87 -5.06 6.38
CA GLY A 42 -14.14 -3.69 5.95
C GLY A 42 -13.02 -3.01 5.15
N HIS A 43 -11.77 -3.51 5.18
CA HIS A 43 -10.68 -2.87 4.42
C HIS A 43 -10.83 -3.04 2.90
N ILE A 44 -11.09 -4.25 2.42
CA ILE A 44 -11.22 -4.52 0.98
C ILE A 44 -12.35 -3.70 0.34
N PRO A 45 -13.57 -3.62 0.90
CA PRO A 45 -14.62 -2.74 0.37
C PRO A 45 -14.20 -1.28 0.22
N LEU A 46 -13.53 -0.70 1.23
CA LEU A 46 -13.06 0.69 1.15
C LEU A 46 -12.00 0.89 0.06
N TRP A 47 -11.10 -0.07 -0.15
CA TRP A 47 -10.17 -0.01 -1.27
C TRP A 47 -10.86 -0.13 -2.62
N LEU A 48 -11.93 -0.94 -2.73
CA LEU A 48 -12.72 -1.05 -3.95
C LEU A 48 -13.44 0.27 -4.28
N GLU A 49 -13.96 0.99 -3.28
CA GLU A 49 -14.49 2.35 -3.47
C GLU A 49 -13.43 3.30 -4.05
N GLY A 50 -12.19 3.22 -3.54
CA GLY A 50 -11.08 4.01 -4.07
C GLY A 50 -10.73 3.65 -5.51
N PHE A 51 -10.75 2.36 -5.87
CA PHE A 51 -10.50 1.92 -7.24
C PHE A 51 -11.62 2.34 -8.19
N ASP A 52 -12.87 2.27 -7.76
CA ASP A 52 -14.02 2.73 -8.53
C ASP A 52 -13.91 4.25 -8.80
N ALA A 53 -13.59 5.03 -7.78
CA ALA A 53 -13.32 6.46 -7.92
C ALA A 53 -12.18 6.74 -8.92
N LYS A 54 -11.07 6.01 -8.81
CA LYS A 54 -9.86 6.20 -9.61
C LYS A 54 -10.00 5.77 -11.06
N LEU A 55 -10.68 4.66 -11.32
CA LEU A 55 -10.76 4.05 -12.66
C LEU A 55 -11.98 4.49 -13.45
N ASN A 56 -13.11 4.72 -12.77
CA ASN A 56 -14.39 5.01 -13.41
C ASN A 56 -14.78 6.50 -13.31
N GLY A 57 -13.98 7.32 -12.63
CA GLY A 57 -14.19 8.77 -12.53
C GLY A 57 -15.47 9.18 -11.79
N ASN A 58 -16.07 8.27 -11.02
CA ASN A 58 -17.45 8.38 -10.54
C ASN A 58 -17.61 8.84 -9.08
N ALA A 59 -16.54 9.14 -8.33
CA ALA A 59 -16.68 9.51 -6.93
C ALA A 59 -15.69 10.58 -6.46
N LYS A 60 -16.06 11.26 -5.38
CA LYS A 60 -15.23 12.13 -4.53
C LYS A 60 -13.79 11.61 -4.53
N SER A 61 -12.81 12.49 -4.77
CA SER A 61 -11.38 12.14 -4.76
C SER A 61 -11.06 11.30 -3.52
N PHE A 62 -10.61 10.05 -3.71
CA PHE A 62 -10.19 9.18 -2.62
C PHE A 62 -8.98 9.81 -1.94
N GLY A 63 -9.19 10.39 -0.76
CA GLY A 63 -8.26 11.29 -0.13
C GLY A 63 -7.95 10.89 1.31
N ARG A 64 -7.37 11.82 2.07
CA ARG A 64 -6.92 11.58 3.44
C ARG A 64 -8.01 10.98 4.34
N GLU A 65 -9.24 11.47 4.27
CA GLU A 65 -10.34 10.95 5.11
C GLU A 65 -10.62 9.48 4.83
N GLU A 66 -10.59 9.07 3.56
CA GLU A 66 -10.79 7.69 3.15
C GLU A 66 -9.58 6.81 3.50
N PHE A 67 -8.35 7.32 3.31
CA PHE A 67 -7.14 6.61 3.74
C PHE A 67 -7.09 6.43 5.26
N ASP A 68 -7.48 7.42 6.05
CA ASP A 68 -7.45 7.35 7.51
C ASP A 68 -8.43 6.28 8.03
N LYS A 69 -9.55 6.00 7.35
CA LYS A 69 -10.44 4.87 7.71
C LYS A 69 -9.75 3.50 7.65
N ILE A 70 -8.71 3.37 6.82
CA ILE A 70 -8.02 2.11 6.55
C ILE A 70 -6.67 2.05 7.28
N LEU A 71 -5.92 3.15 7.23
CA LEU A 71 -4.54 3.23 7.65
C LEU A 71 -4.38 3.72 9.10
N THR A 72 -5.48 4.02 9.80
CA THR A 72 -5.42 4.35 11.23
C THR A 72 -4.70 3.26 12.02
N GLY A 73 -3.74 3.67 12.83
CA GLY A 73 -2.92 2.76 13.64
C GLY A 73 -1.74 2.12 12.88
N PHE A 74 -1.57 2.40 11.59
CA PHE A 74 -0.38 2.06 10.83
C PHE A 74 0.48 3.30 10.63
N SER A 75 1.79 3.14 10.77
CA SER A 75 2.75 4.22 10.53
C SER A 75 3.39 4.11 9.15
N ALA A 76 3.32 2.96 8.49
CA ALA A 76 3.92 2.74 7.17
C ALA A 76 2.99 1.90 6.30
N THR A 77 3.04 2.06 4.97
CA THR A 77 2.24 1.24 4.05
C THR A 77 3.05 0.75 2.86
N THR A 78 3.02 -0.56 2.62
CA THR A 78 3.75 -1.28 1.57
C THR A 78 2.80 -2.10 0.72
N ASP A 79 3.19 -2.39 -0.51
CA ASP A 79 2.48 -3.33 -1.40
C ASP A 79 1.02 -2.94 -1.70
N MET A 80 0.31 -3.80 -2.44
CA MET A 80 -1.11 -3.64 -2.72
C MET A 80 -1.95 -3.79 -1.45
N PRO A 81 -3.10 -3.11 -1.35
CA PRO A 81 -3.67 -2.19 -2.35
C PRO A 81 -3.10 -0.76 -2.33
N ALA A 82 -2.48 -0.33 -1.22
CA ALA A 82 -2.08 1.06 -1.01
C ALA A 82 -1.09 1.60 -2.05
N VAL A 83 -0.15 0.80 -2.55
CA VAL A 83 0.83 1.23 -3.58
C VAL A 83 0.17 1.78 -4.85
N ASN A 84 -1.03 1.29 -5.19
CA ASN A 84 -1.77 1.73 -6.38
C ASN A 84 -2.32 3.16 -6.24
N PHE A 85 -2.26 3.73 -5.03
CA PHE A 85 -2.68 5.08 -4.68
C PHE A 85 -1.48 5.97 -4.30
N SER A 86 -0.27 5.64 -4.77
CA SER A 86 0.95 6.34 -4.33
C SER A 86 0.92 7.86 -4.53
N GLU A 87 0.33 8.35 -5.62
CA GLU A 87 0.19 9.80 -5.87
C GLU A 87 -0.79 10.45 -4.90
N GLU A 88 -1.97 9.85 -4.71
CA GLU A 88 -3.00 10.33 -3.79
C GLU A 88 -2.54 10.29 -2.34
N LEU A 89 -1.79 9.25 -1.98
CA LEU A 89 -1.17 9.12 -0.69
C LEU A 89 -0.13 10.23 -0.46
N LEU A 90 0.70 10.58 -1.45
CA LEU A 90 1.66 11.68 -1.32
C LEU A 90 0.98 13.03 -1.14
N ILE A 91 -0.17 13.23 -1.79
CA ILE A 91 -1.00 14.43 -1.61
C ILE A 91 -1.63 14.44 -0.20
N ALA A 92 -2.15 13.30 0.26
CA ALA A 92 -2.80 13.16 1.57
C ALA A 92 -1.82 13.26 2.75
N TYR A 93 -0.58 12.81 2.55
CA TYR A 93 0.45 12.73 3.57
C TYR A 93 1.77 13.35 3.06
N PRO A 94 1.85 14.68 2.91
CA PRO A 94 3.00 15.35 2.29
C PRO A 94 4.30 15.21 3.10
N ASP A 95 4.20 15.03 4.41
CA ASP A 95 5.35 14.82 5.29
C ASP A 95 5.88 13.37 5.26
N ALA A 96 5.22 12.49 4.51
CA ALA A 96 5.62 11.10 4.40
C ALA A 96 6.94 10.94 3.68
N LYS A 97 7.83 10.09 4.22
CA LYS A 97 9.04 9.71 3.49
C LYS A 97 8.74 8.55 2.55
N VAL A 98 9.38 8.58 1.39
CA VAL A 98 9.24 7.58 0.32
C VAL A 98 10.52 6.76 0.21
N ILE A 99 10.36 5.44 0.13
CA ILE A 99 11.42 4.49 -0.22
C ILE A 99 11.01 3.81 -1.53
N LEU A 100 11.84 3.97 -2.57
CA LEU A 100 11.70 3.28 -3.84
C LEU A 100 12.68 2.11 -3.89
N ILE A 101 12.17 0.90 -4.01
CA ILE A 101 12.99 -0.30 -4.23
C ILE A 101 13.00 -0.63 -5.71
N THR A 102 14.19 -0.68 -6.29
CA THR A 102 14.40 -1.09 -7.66
C THR A 102 15.02 -2.49 -7.71
N ARG A 103 14.68 -3.22 -8.77
CA ARG A 103 15.25 -4.53 -9.09
C ARG A 103 15.40 -4.61 -10.61
N ASP A 104 16.33 -5.45 -11.03
CA ASP A 104 16.42 -5.92 -12.41
C ASP A 104 15.03 -6.41 -12.92
N PRO A 105 14.52 -5.89 -14.06
CA PRO A 105 13.19 -6.21 -14.56
C PRO A 105 12.96 -7.71 -14.82
N ASP A 106 13.93 -8.42 -15.38
CA ASP A 106 13.77 -9.83 -15.75
C ASP A 106 13.70 -10.71 -14.50
N LYS A 107 14.59 -10.47 -13.54
CA LYS A 107 14.50 -11.10 -12.20
C LYS A 107 13.20 -10.72 -11.50
N TRP A 108 12.64 -9.56 -11.84
CA TRP A 108 11.36 -9.15 -11.30
C TRP A 108 10.19 -9.94 -11.87
N ILE A 109 10.05 -9.99 -13.19
CA ILE A 109 8.99 -10.74 -13.89
C ILE A 109 8.99 -12.19 -13.43
N ALA A 110 10.13 -12.87 -13.48
CA ALA A 110 10.24 -14.28 -13.09
C ALA A 110 9.78 -14.53 -11.64
N SER A 111 10.00 -13.56 -10.74
CA SER A 111 9.55 -13.64 -9.35
C SER A 111 8.05 -13.41 -9.20
N VAL A 112 7.45 -12.54 -10.01
CA VAL A 112 6.00 -12.25 -9.98
C VAL A 112 5.21 -13.43 -10.57
N GLU A 113 5.73 -14.05 -11.64
CA GLU A 113 5.15 -15.26 -12.27
C GLU A 113 4.97 -16.40 -11.27
N ARG A 114 5.98 -16.64 -10.43
CA ARG A 114 5.96 -17.68 -9.39
C ARG A 114 5.18 -17.32 -8.13
N SER A 115 4.61 -16.12 -8.05
CA SER A 115 3.87 -15.65 -6.88
C SER A 115 2.44 -15.26 -7.23
N ILE A 116 2.21 -14.00 -7.57
CA ILE A 116 0.83 -13.51 -7.74
C ILE A 116 0.17 -14.02 -9.02
N TYR A 117 0.92 -14.20 -10.10
CA TYR A 117 0.37 -14.79 -11.33
C TYR A 117 -0.11 -16.22 -11.07
N ALA A 118 0.65 -17.01 -10.32
CA ALA A 118 0.24 -18.36 -9.95
C ALA A 118 -1.05 -18.41 -9.10
N ILE A 119 -1.42 -17.31 -8.42
CA ILE A 119 -2.66 -17.21 -7.63
C ILE A 119 -3.82 -16.66 -8.46
N ILE A 120 -3.56 -15.67 -9.33
CA ILE A 120 -4.59 -15.02 -10.15
C ILE A 120 -5.08 -15.96 -11.26
N TYR A 121 -4.19 -16.80 -11.80
CA TYR A 121 -4.46 -17.68 -12.93
C TYR A 121 -4.56 -19.17 -12.55
N SER A 122 -4.71 -19.49 -11.26
CA SER A 122 -5.04 -20.84 -10.77
C SER A 122 -6.55 -21.06 -10.72
#